data_AF-A0A8S4N9C5-F1
#
_entry.id   AF-A0A8S4N9C5-F1
#
_cell.length_a   1.000
_cell.length_b   1.000
_cell.length_c   1.000
_cell.angle_alpha   90.00
_cell.angle_beta   90.00
_cell.angle_gamma   90.00
#
_symmetry.space_group_name_H-M   'P 1'
#
loop_
_entity.id
_entity.type
_entity.pdbx_description
1 polymer ?
#
loop_
_entity_poly.entity_id
_entity_poly.type
_entity_poly.pdbx_seq_one_letter_code
_entity_poly.pdbx_strand_id
1 'polypeptide(L)'
;MPAVEARTKLNDMSALDMENSCDLETTMHSLRADFHVPNCSLEHESIEKKSGRLYMHLKLNDRERKLRVYVKVYSSNFDHYAIVNQDKRFGGQTSYINLKNYNVERLDNKDNTFQLVSTRPDGATVVLSCTNSCDLDSWVQTLKSDDFMRTRAGSRSPVIPRSPVMPTLEEDTEEDNDIGT
;
A
#
# COMPACT_ATOMS: atom_id res chain seq x y z
N MET A 1 -70.39 -36.11 -5.37
CA MET A 1 -69.30 -35.19 -5.76
C MET A 1 -68.09 -35.48 -4.88
N PRO A 2 -66.87 -35.63 -5.43
CA PRO A 2 -65.70 -36.11 -4.70
C PRO A 2 -64.99 -35.01 -3.90
N ALA A 3 -64.24 -35.46 -2.90
CA ALA A 3 -63.44 -34.71 -1.94
C ALA A 3 -62.17 -34.10 -2.55
N VAL A 4 -61.72 -32.96 -2.01
CA VAL A 4 -60.35 -32.45 -2.20
C VAL A 4 -59.84 -31.90 -0.87
N GLU A 5 -58.84 -32.59 -0.32
CA GLU A 5 -58.09 -32.24 0.87
C GLU A 5 -57.17 -31.04 0.61
N ALA A 6 -57.17 -30.04 1.50
CA ALA A 6 -56.17 -28.99 1.53
C ALA A 6 -55.17 -29.24 2.68
N ARG A 7 -54.01 -29.78 2.32
CA ARG A 7 -52.79 -29.79 3.17
C ARG A 7 -51.91 -28.63 2.72
N THR A 8 -51.67 -27.66 3.59
CA THR A 8 -50.55 -26.72 3.46
C THR A 8 -49.71 -26.75 4.71
N LYS A 9 -48.41 -26.93 4.46
CA LYS A 9 -47.36 -27.31 5.40
C LYS A 9 -46.92 -26.10 6.22
N LEU A 10 -46.75 -26.32 7.51
CA LEU A 10 -45.88 -25.52 8.38
C LEU A 10 -44.45 -25.66 7.85
N ASN A 11 -43.90 -24.58 7.30
CA ASN A 11 -42.48 -24.49 7.00
C ASN A 11 -41.75 -23.90 8.21
N ASP A 12 -40.96 -24.77 8.81
CA ASP A 12 -39.83 -24.51 9.69
C ASP A 12 -38.97 -23.33 9.17
N MET A 13 -38.84 -22.28 9.97
CA MET A 13 -37.86 -21.21 9.80
C MET A 13 -37.05 -21.09 11.08
N SER A 14 -36.02 -21.93 11.23
CA SER A 14 -34.89 -21.61 12.10
C SER A 14 -33.68 -22.49 11.75
N ALA A 15 -32.97 -22.11 10.70
CA ALA A 15 -31.55 -22.42 10.55
C ALA A 15 -30.87 -21.11 10.16
N LEU A 16 -30.47 -20.34 11.17
CA LEU A 16 -29.57 -19.21 10.97
C LEU A 16 -28.17 -19.81 10.82
N ASP A 17 -27.68 -19.84 9.58
CA ASP A 17 -26.31 -20.20 9.23
C ASP A 17 -25.32 -19.27 9.94
N MET A 18 -24.65 -19.83 10.94
CA MET A 18 -23.58 -19.20 11.71
C MET A 18 -22.21 -19.46 11.07
N GLU A 19 -22.12 -19.46 9.74
CA GLU A 19 -20.92 -19.88 8.99
C GLU A 19 -20.27 -18.78 8.14
N ASN A 20 -20.75 -17.53 8.21
CA ASN A 20 -20.24 -16.44 7.36
C ASN A 20 -19.08 -15.63 7.94
N SER A 21 -18.43 -16.11 9.01
CA SER A 21 -17.33 -15.37 9.67
C SER A 21 -15.94 -15.67 9.10
N CYS A 22 -15.74 -16.79 8.41
CA CYS A 22 -14.40 -17.25 8.04
C CYS A 22 -13.88 -16.63 6.73
N ASP A 23 -14.75 -16.24 5.80
CA ASP A 23 -14.30 -15.81 4.46
C ASP A 23 -13.80 -14.36 4.41
N LEU A 24 -14.22 -13.51 5.34
CA LEU A 24 -13.68 -12.15 5.48
C LEU A 24 -12.21 -12.19 5.91
N GLU A 25 -11.85 -13.18 6.73
CA GLU A 25 -10.48 -13.36 7.18
C GLU A 25 -9.55 -13.72 6.03
N THR A 26 -9.98 -14.53 5.06
CA THR A 26 -9.11 -15.02 3.97
C THR A 26 -8.68 -13.92 3.00
N THR A 27 -9.59 -13.05 2.56
CA THR A 27 -9.22 -11.90 1.70
C THR A 27 -8.38 -10.88 2.46
N MET A 28 -8.62 -10.72 3.76
CA MET A 28 -7.82 -9.86 4.63
C MET A 28 -6.46 -10.50 4.99
N HIS A 29 -6.37 -11.83 5.04
CA HIS A 29 -5.13 -12.58 5.29
C HIS A 29 -4.13 -12.43 4.15
N SER A 30 -4.64 -12.29 2.92
CA SER A 30 -3.79 -11.98 1.77
C SER A 30 -3.12 -10.60 1.90
N LEU A 31 -3.80 -9.62 2.50
CA LEU A 31 -3.18 -8.34 2.90
C LEU A 31 -2.24 -8.48 4.11
N ARG A 32 -2.48 -9.45 5.02
CA ARG A 32 -1.67 -9.65 6.24
C ARG A 32 -0.25 -10.18 5.98
N ALA A 33 0.04 -10.76 4.82
CA ALA A 33 1.31 -11.44 4.56
C ALA A 33 2.56 -10.54 4.55
N ASP A 34 2.39 -9.21 4.56
CA ASP A 34 3.48 -8.24 4.61
C ASP A 34 3.70 -7.56 5.97
N PHE A 35 2.98 -7.98 7.01
CA PHE A 35 2.94 -7.27 8.28
C PHE A 35 4.09 -7.68 9.21
N HIS A 36 5.31 -7.28 8.87
CA HIS A 36 6.22 -6.81 9.90
C HIS A 36 5.92 -5.32 10.06
N VAL A 37 5.15 -4.95 11.08
CA VAL A 37 5.14 -3.55 11.53
C VAL A 37 6.50 -3.39 12.19
N PRO A 38 7.50 -2.73 11.57
CA PRO A 38 8.70 -2.45 12.31
C PRO A 38 8.25 -1.63 13.52
N ASN A 39 8.70 -2.04 14.70
CA ASN A 39 8.53 -1.29 15.93
C ASN A 39 9.33 0.01 15.77
N CYS A 40 8.81 0.94 14.96
CA CYS A 40 9.46 2.18 14.59
C CYS A 40 9.26 3.15 15.75
N SER A 41 10.03 2.95 16.81
CA SER A 41 10.46 4.02 17.71
C SER A 41 11.50 4.89 16.98
N LEU A 42 11.10 5.45 15.84
CA LEU A 42 11.86 6.45 15.11
C LEU A 42 11.06 7.74 15.25
N GLU A 43 11.61 8.66 16.03
CA GLU A 43 11.18 10.06 16.16
C GLU A 43 11.37 10.85 14.85
N HIS A 44 11.10 10.21 13.71
CA HIS A 44 10.96 10.89 12.44
C HIS A 44 9.52 11.36 12.34
N GLU A 45 9.32 12.68 12.47
CA GLU A 45 8.05 13.38 12.25
C GLU A 45 7.37 12.87 10.96
N SER A 46 6.46 11.91 11.09
CA SER A 46 5.54 11.55 10.02
C SER A 46 4.44 12.60 10.01
N ILE A 47 4.41 13.40 8.95
CA ILE A 47 3.41 14.47 8.82
C ILE A 47 2.14 13.85 8.23
N GLU A 48 1.04 13.96 8.97
CA GLU A 48 -0.29 13.61 8.45
C GLU A 48 -0.62 14.56 7.27
N LYS A 49 -0.75 14.01 6.06
CA LYS A 49 -1.05 14.78 4.85
C LYS A 49 -2.54 15.03 4.67
N LYS A 50 -3.35 14.00 4.95
CA LYS A 50 -4.81 14.07 4.81
C LYS A 50 -5.45 12.96 5.63
N SER A 51 -6.60 13.26 6.21
CA SER A 51 -7.46 12.24 6.79
C SER A 51 -8.93 12.51 6.50
N GLY A 52 -9.73 11.44 6.54
CA GLY A 52 -11.16 11.58 6.30
C GLY A 52 -11.87 10.24 6.14
N ARG A 53 -13.18 10.34 5.95
CA ARG A 53 -14.07 9.19 5.80
C ARG A 53 -14.24 8.85 4.32
N LEU A 54 -13.91 7.62 3.97
CA LEU A 54 -14.10 7.04 2.64
C LEU A 54 -14.99 5.81 2.74
N TYR A 55 -15.35 5.26 1.59
CA TYR A 55 -15.99 3.97 1.51
C TYR A 55 -15.14 2.99 0.71
N MET A 56 -14.81 1.86 1.32
CA MET A 56 -14.12 0.74 0.69
C MET A 56 -15.14 -0.22 0.08
N HIS A 57 -14.90 -0.63 -1.16
CA HIS A 57 -15.71 -1.64 -1.84
C HIS A 57 -14.98 -2.98 -1.75
N LEU A 58 -15.62 -3.95 -1.11
CA LEU A 58 -15.15 -5.32 -0.99
C LEU A 58 -15.95 -6.21 -1.92
N LYS A 59 -15.26 -7.00 -2.74
CA LYS A 59 -15.89 -8.04 -3.56
C LYS A 59 -15.72 -9.38 -2.84
N LEU A 60 -16.82 -9.93 -2.31
CA LEU A 60 -16.85 -11.21 -1.61
C LEU A 60 -17.91 -12.10 -2.26
N ASN A 61 -17.53 -13.26 -2.78
CA ASN A 61 -18.45 -14.26 -3.36
C ASN A 61 -19.43 -13.64 -4.37
N ASP A 62 -18.89 -12.88 -5.33
CA ASP A 62 -19.62 -12.10 -6.36
C ASP A 62 -20.56 -10.99 -5.84
N ARG A 63 -20.59 -10.72 -4.54
CA ARG A 63 -21.32 -9.60 -3.96
C ARG A 63 -20.36 -8.45 -3.64
N GLU A 64 -20.71 -7.25 -4.09
CA GLU A 64 -20.01 -6.03 -3.73
C GLU A 64 -20.62 -5.47 -2.42
N ARG A 65 -19.78 -5.28 -1.41
CA ARG A 65 -20.15 -4.64 -0.14
C ARG A 65 -19.41 -3.33 0.03
N LYS A 66 -20.13 -2.29 0.43
CA LYS A 66 -19.58 -0.97 0.71
C LYS A 66 -19.39 -0.77 2.21
N LEU A 67 -18.15 -0.64 2.66
CA LEU A 67 -17.80 -0.41 4.05
C LEU A 67 -17.33 1.02 4.28
N ARG A 68 -17.79 1.64 5.36
CA ARG A 68 -17.30 2.96 5.77
C ARG A 68 -15.98 2.80 6.51
N VAL A 69 -14.96 3.54 6.06
CA VAL A 69 -13.61 3.51 6.63
C VAL A 69 -13.11 4.92 6.91
N TYR A 70 -12.25 5.06 7.92
CA TYR A 70 -11.52 6.29 8.20
C TYR A 70 -10.07 6.11 7.76
N VAL A 71 -9.63 6.90 6.80
CA VAL A 71 -8.28 6.80 6.22
C VAL A 71 -7.45 7.97 6.71
N LYS A 72 -6.20 7.68 7.11
CA LYS A 72 -5.16 8.67 7.39
C LYS A 72 -3.95 8.40 6.52
N VAL A 73 -3.48 9.41 5.79
CA VAL A 73 -2.29 9.31 4.95
C VAL A 73 -1.16 10.06 5.63
N TYR A 74 -0.05 9.37 5.83
CA TYR A 74 1.16 9.91 6.40
C TYR A 74 2.25 9.92 5.35
N SER A 75 3.06 10.97 5.37
CA SER A 75 4.25 11.06 4.54
C SER A 75 5.43 11.48 5.38
N SER A 76 6.52 10.75 5.22
CA SER A 76 7.85 11.06 5.75
C SER A 76 8.86 11.09 4.59
N ASN A 77 10.09 11.51 4.86
CA ASN A 77 11.17 11.49 3.87
C ASN A 77 11.50 10.07 3.39
N PHE A 78 11.19 9.07 4.21
CA PHE A 78 11.51 7.67 3.95
C PHE A 78 10.31 6.81 3.65
N ASP A 79 9.08 7.25 3.93
CA ASP A 79 7.91 6.41 3.72
C ASP A 79 6.63 7.18 3.42
N HIS A 80 5.75 6.55 2.66
CA HIS A 80 4.43 7.08 2.32
C HIS A 80 3.42 5.95 2.54
N TYR A 81 2.53 6.12 3.52
CA TYR A 81 1.64 5.05 3.96
C TYR A 81 0.27 5.58 4.35
N ALA A 82 -0.72 4.71 4.25
CA ALA A 82 -2.07 4.97 4.70
C ALA A 82 -2.47 4.00 5.81
N ILE A 83 -3.13 4.52 6.83
CA ILE A 83 -3.79 3.74 7.87
C ILE A 83 -5.29 3.79 7.60
N VAL A 84 -5.89 2.63 7.40
CA VAL A 84 -7.33 2.47 7.14
C VAL A 84 -7.97 1.84 8.36
N ASN A 85 -8.76 2.62 9.08
CA ASN A 85 -9.50 2.18 10.26
C ASN A 85 -10.93 1.86 9.86
N GLN A 86 -11.34 0.61 10.06
CA GLN A 86 -12.73 0.24 9.89
C GLN A 86 -13.56 0.71 11.09
N ASP A 87 -14.86 0.98 10.86
CA ASP A 87 -15.76 1.35 11.93
C ASP A 87 -15.82 0.24 13.00
N LYS A 88 -15.87 0.62 14.29
CA LYS A 88 -15.82 -0.31 15.43
C LYS A 88 -16.96 -1.34 15.41
N ARG A 89 -18.04 -1.03 14.69
CA ARG A 89 -19.17 -1.93 14.47
C ARG A 89 -18.79 -3.25 13.78
N PHE A 90 -17.66 -3.28 13.07
CA PHE A 90 -17.19 -4.45 12.31
C PHE A 90 -15.90 -5.05 12.87
N GLY A 91 -15.63 -4.89 14.16
CA GLY A 91 -14.45 -5.50 14.81
C GLY A 91 -13.20 -4.63 14.81
N GLY A 92 -13.29 -3.34 14.46
CA GLY A 92 -12.24 -2.35 14.72
C GLY A 92 -10.89 -2.65 14.08
N GLN A 93 -10.88 -3.34 12.95
CA GLN A 93 -9.63 -3.70 12.28
C GLN A 93 -8.97 -2.45 11.67
N THR A 94 -7.69 -2.27 11.98
CA THR A 94 -6.83 -1.23 11.41
C THR A 94 -5.89 -1.88 10.40
N SER A 95 -5.96 -1.44 9.15
CA SER A 95 -5.08 -1.91 8.08
C SER A 95 -4.01 -0.87 7.79
N TYR A 96 -2.77 -1.31 7.67
CA TYR A 96 -1.65 -0.50 7.19
C TYR A 96 -1.42 -0.77 5.71
N ILE A 97 -1.29 0.27 4.91
CA ILE A 97 -1.05 0.19 3.47
C ILE A 97 0.21 0.98 3.15
N ASN A 98 1.26 0.30 2.71
CA ASN A 98 2.46 0.97 2.18
C ASN A 98 2.19 1.40 0.73
N LEU A 99 2.01 2.70 0.52
CA LEU A 99 1.61 3.27 -0.77
C LEU A 99 2.72 3.24 -1.83
N LYS A 100 3.95 2.84 -1.49
CA LYS A 100 5.01 2.60 -2.48
C LYS A 100 4.76 1.36 -3.34
N ASN A 101 4.01 0.40 -2.80
CA ASN A 101 3.70 -0.86 -3.47
C ASN A 101 2.34 -0.80 -4.16
N TYR A 102 1.73 0.38 -4.30
CA TYR A 102 0.41 0.54 -4.89
C TYR A 102 0.42 1.67 -5.91
N ASN A 103 -0.22 1.43 -7.04
CA ASN A 103 -0.55 2.44 -8.03
C ASN A 103 -1.97 2.96 -7.78
N VAL A 104 -2.13 4.28 -7.81
CA VAL A 104 -3.43 4.93 -7.60
C VAL A 104 -4.00 5.33 -8.95
N GLU A 105 -5.12 4.71 -9.31
CA GLU A 105 -5.82 4.94 -10.58
C GLU A 105 -7.24 5.44 -10.32
N ARG A 106 -7.67 6.42 -11.11
CA ARG A 106 -9.04 6.92 -11.10
C ARG A 106 -9.92 6.00 -11.95
N LEU A 107 -11.11 5.64 -11.44
CA LEU A 107 -12.08 4.91 -12.24
C LEU A 107 -13.08 5.90 -12.81
N ASP A 108 -12.97 6.17 -14.11
CA ASP A 108 -13.91 7.06 -14.81
C ASP A 108 -15.31 6.44 -14.97
N ASN A 109 -15.41 5.11 -14.83
CA ASN A 109 -16.65 4.37 -15.03
C ASN A 109 -17.61 4.37 -13.82
N LYS A 110 -17.17 4.85 -12.65
CA LYS A 110 -17.98 4.89 -11.42
C LYS A 110 -17.73 6.23 -10.71
N ASP A 111 -18.78 7.04 -10.58
CA ASP A 111 -18.70 8.38 -9.98
C ASP A 111 -18.02 8.35 -8.60
N ASN A 112 -16.97 9.15 -8.47
CA ASN A 112 -16.23 9.39 -7.22
C ASN A 112 -15.45 8.18 -6.69
N THR A 113 -14.99 7.29 -7.57
CA THR A 113 -14.21 6.11 -7.19
C THR A 113 -12.79 6.12 -7.75
N PHE A 114 -11.88 5.51 -7.00
CA PHE A 114 -10.50 5.29 -7.38
C PHE A 114 -10.03 3.95 -6.83
N GLN A 115 -9.05 3.32 -7.46
CA GLN A 115 -8.48 2.05 -7.06
C GLN A 115 -7.01 2.17 -6.72
N LEU A 116 -6.60 1.39 -5.72
CA LEU A 116 -5.22 1.11 -5.39
C LEU A 116 -4.91 -0.28 -5.95
N VAL A 117 -4.06 -0.33 -6.96
CA VAL A 117 -3.61 -1.59 -7.58
C VAL A 117 -2.24 -1.92 -7.02
N SER A 118 -2.12 -3.03 -6.30
CA SER A 118 -0.83 -3.53 -5.82
C SER A 118 0.12 -3.74 -7.00
N THR A 119 1.33 -3.22 -6.89
CA THR A 119 2.44 -3.47 -7.83
C THR A 119 3.04 -4.86 -7.62
N ARG A 120 2.71 -5.51 -6.50
CA ARG A 120 3.17 -6.87 -6.20
C ARG A 120 2.40 -7.88 -7.07
N PRO A 121 2.96 -9.07 -7.31
CA PRO A 121 2.31 -10.11 -8.11
C PRO A 121 1.05 -10.70 -7.45
N ASP A 122 0.71 -10.29 -6.22
CA ASP A 122 -0.53 -10.69 -5.55
C ASP A 122 -1.78 -10.12 -6.25
N GLY A 123 -1.63 -9.04 -7.03
CA GLY A 123 -2.72 -8.40 -7.74
C GLY A 123 -3.81 -7.85 -6.81
N ALA A 124 -3.49 -7.62 -5.53
CA ALA A 124 -4.47 -7.12 -4.58
C ALA A 124 -4.94 -5.72 -5.03
N THR A 125 -6.25 -5.58 -5.24
CA THR A 125 -6.88 -4.32 -5.62
C THR A 125 -7.79 -3.85 -4.51
N VAL A 126 -7.66 -2.58 -4.14
CA VAL A 126 -8.52 -1.94 -3.13
C VAL A 126 -9.25 -0.79 -3.78
N VAL A 127 -10.57 -0.90 -3.90
CA VAL A 127 -11.41 0.15 -4.48
C VAL A 127 -11.97 1.03 -3.37
N LEU A 128 -11.71 2.33 -3.47
CA LEU A 128 -12.17 3.34 -2.53
C LEU A 128 -13.07 4.35 -3.25
N SER A 129 -14.00 4.94 -2.49
CA SER A 129 -14.90 5.95 -3.01
C SER A 129 -15.09 7.10 -2.02
N CYS A 130 -15.17 8.29 -2.58
CA CYS A 130 -15.38 9.54 -1.85
C CYS A 130 -16.87 9.84 -1.71
N THR A 131 -17.22 10.60 -0.68
CA THR A 131 -18.58 11.14 -0.55
C THR A 131 -18.80 12.30 -1.51
N ASN A 132 -17.76 13.12 -1.71
CA ASN A 132 -17.78 14.30 -2.58
C ASN A 132 -16.86 14.08 -3.78
N SER A 133 -17.30 14.52 -4.96
CA SER A 133 -16.50 14.50 -6.19
C SER A 133 -15.28 15.41 -6.11
N CYS A 134 -15.44 16.60 -5.52
CA CYS A 134 -14.36 17.58 -5.35
C CYS A 134 -13.18 17.04 -4.53
N ASP A 135 -13.42 16.08 -3.64
CA ASP A 135 -12.39 15.51 -2.80
C ASP A 135 -11.58 14.42 -3.54
N LEU A 136 -12.12 13.86 -4.63
CA LEU A 136 -11.49 12.73 -5.31
C LEU A 136 -10.09 13.07 -5.82
N ASP A 137 -9.94 14.17 -6.55
CA ASP A 137 -8.64 14.55 -7.12
C ASP A 137 -7.62 14.84 -6.01
N SER A 138 -8.07 15.48 -4.92
CA SER A 138 -7.23 15.71 -3.74
C SER A 138 -6.79 14.41 -3.07
N TRP A 139 -7.68 13.42 -2.96
CA TRP A 139 -7.33 12.10 -2.42
C TRP A 139 -6.37 11.34 -3.33
N VAL A 140 -6.62 11.31 -4.64
CA VAL A 140 -5.75 10.66 -5.62
C VAL A 140 -4.35 11.29 -5.59
N GLN A 141 -4.26 12.62 -5.57
CA GLN A 141 -2.98 13.31 -5.47
C GLN A 141 -2.26 13.03 -4.16
N THR A 142 -2.99 12.96 -3.04
CA THR A 142 -2.38 12.70 -1.72
C THR A 142 -1.90 11.26 -1.57
N LEU A 143 -2.59 10.29 -2.18
CA LEU A 143 -2.25 8.87 -2.11
C LEU A 143 -1.18 8.46 -3.11
N LYS A 144 -1.04 9.21 -4.21
CA LYS A 144 0.12 9.06 -5.09
C LYS A 144 1.33 9.47 -4.27
N SER A 145 2.19 8.49 -4.00
CA SER A 145 3.53 8.74 -3.46
C SER A 145 4.20 9.68 -4.45
N ASP A 146 4.27 10.96 -4.09
CA ASP A 146 5.01 11.93 -4.89
C ASP A 146 6.44 11.39 -4.91
N ASP A 147 6.92 11.01 -6.10
CA ASP A 147 8.28 10.55 -6.35
C ASP A 147 9.28 11.72 -6.17
N PHE A 148 9.01 12.61 -5.21
CA PHE A 148 9.67 13.87 -4.88
C PHE A 148 11.15 13.70 -4.54
N MET A 149 11.66 12.47 -4.51
CA MET A 149 13.07 12.14 -4.34
C MET A 149 13.70 11.41 -5.54
N ARG A 150 12.95 10.91 -6.54
CA ARG A 150 13.57 10.34 -7.74
C ARG A 150 14.19 11.39 -8.66
N THR A 151 13.82 12.68 -8.50
CA THR A 151 14.48 13.79 -9.21
C THR A 151 15.60 14.47 -8.41
N ARG A 152 15.89 14.03 -7.17
CA ARG A 152 16.97 14.62 -6.35
C ARG A 152 18.31 13.86 -6.38
N ALA A 153 18.47 12.92 -7.29
CA ALA A 153 19.75 12.29 -7.59
C ALA A 153 20.02 12.25 -9.10
N GLY A 154 19.93 13.42 -9.76
CA GLY A 154 20.97 13.71 -10.74
C GLY A 154 22.29 13.54 -9.99
N SER A 155 23.04 12.50 -10.34
CA SER A 155 24.35 12.12 -9.81
C SER A 155 25.29 13.34 -9.72
N ARG A 156 25.14 14.13 -8.65
CA ARG A 156 26.20 14.96 -8.12
C ARG A 156 26.97 14.07 -7.16
N SER A 157 27.65 13.06 -7.71
CA SER A 157 28.86 12.59 -7.04
C SER A 157 29.63 13.85 -6.65
N PRO A 158 30.03 14.03 -5.38
CA PRO A 158 30.94 15.12 -5.06
C PRO A 158 32.07 15.00 -6.07
N VAL A 159 32.30 16.06 -6.85
CA VAL A 159 33.45 16.13 -7.73
C VAL A 159 34.63 16.07 -6.78
N ILE A 160 35.19 14.88 -6.59
CA ILE A 160 36.43 14.71 -5.84
C ILE A 160 37.44 15.45 -6.70
N PRO A 161 37.98 16.60 -6.25
CA PRO A 161 39.07 17.23 -6.98
C PRO A 161 40.14 16.17 -7.08
N ARG A 162 40.48 15.76 -8.30
CA ARG A 162 41.54 14.76 -8.52
C ARG A 162 42.78 15.35 -7.87
N SER A 163 43.22 14.73 -6.78
CA SER A 163 44.49 15.07 -6.15
C SER A 163 45.57 15.01 -7.23
N PRO A 164 46.49 16.00 -7.27
CA PRO A 164 47.56 16.01 -8.26
C PRO A 164 48.29 14.67 -8.24
N VAL A 165 48.58 14.15 -9.42
CA VAL A 165 49.30 12.89 -9.61
C VAL A 165 50.62 12.98 -8.86
N MET A 166 50.87 12.02 -7.96
CA MET A 166 52.17 11.89 -7.29
C MET A 166 53.24 11.64 -8.36
N PRO A 167 54.32 12.44 -8.42
CA PRO A 167 55.42 12.16 -9.33
C PRO A 167 56.02 10.79 -8.98
N THR A 168 56.07 9.90 -9.96
CA THR A 168 56.77 8.63 -9.85
C THR A 168 58.27 8.90 -9.67
N LEU A 169 58.84 8.36 -8.60
CA LEU A 169 60.28 8.32 -8.39
C LEU A 169 60.91 7.50 -9.52
N GLU A 170 61.90 8.09 -10.20
CA GLU A 170 62.74 7.37 -11.15
C GLU A 170 63.58 6.36 -10.37
N GLU A 171 63.53 5.09 -10.76
CA GLU A 171 64.39 4.05 -10.21
C GLU A 171 65.77 4.20 -10.84
N ASP A 172 66.76 4.57 -10.01
CA ASP A 172 68.17 4.60 -10.41
C ASP A 172 68.59 3.18 -10.85
N THR A 173 68.95 3.03 -12.12
CA THR A 173 69.56 1.82 -12.64
C THR A 173 70.95 1.68 -12.03
N GLU A 174 71.11 0.73 -11.10
CA GLU A 174 72.42 0.32 -10.59
C GLU A 174 73.21 -0.34 -11.74
N GLU A 175 74.15 0.41 -12.31
CA GLU A 175 75.22 -0.10 -13.18
C GLU A 175 76.25 -0.84 -12.32
N ASP A 176 76.03 -2.15 -12.08
CA ASP A 176 77.06 -2.98 -11.48
C ASP A 176 78.12 -3.32 -12.54
N ASN A 177 79.21 -2.57 -12.45
CA ASN A 177 80.41 -2.73 -13.26
C ASN A 177 81.11 -4.06 -12.94
N ASP A 178 81.38 -4.78 -14.02
CA ASP A 178 82.39 -5.84 -14.14
C ASP A 178 83.69 -5.47 -13.40
N ILE A 179 84.06 -6.26 -12.39
CA ILE A 179 85.45 -6.40 -11.96
C ILE A 179 85.77 -7.89 -11.96
N GLY A 180 86.50 -8.29 -13.00
CA GLY A 180 87.03 -9.64 -13.14
C GLY A 180 88.07 -9.99 -12.09
N THR A 181 88.21 -11.29 -11.85
CA THR A 181 89.49 -11.96 -11.64
C THR A 181 89.36 -13.45 -11.92
#